data_AF-F3GMI1-F1
#
_entry.id   AF-F3GMI1-F1
#
_cell.length_a   1.000
_cell.length_b   1.000
_cell.length_c   1.000
_cell.angle_alpha   90.00
_cell.angle_beta   90.00
_cell.angle_gamma   90.00
#
_symmetry.space_group_name_H-M   'P 1'
#
loop_
_entity.id
_entity.type
_entity.pdbx_description
1 polymer ?
#
loop_
_entity_poly.entity_id
_entity_poly.type
_entity_poly.pdbx_seq_one_letter_code
_entity_poly.pdbx_strand_id
1 'polypeptide(L)' 'MQTATYGSTLSGDNHSRLIAGYGSNETAGNHSDLIAGYGSTGTAGSDSSLVAGYGSTKTAGGDSAL' A
#
# COMPACT_ATOMS: atom_id res chain seq x y z
N MET A 1 -9.74 7.54 3.09
CA MET A 1 -8.61 7.93 2.22
C MET A 1 -7.55 8.55 3.11
N GLN A 2 -6.35 7.99 3.15
CA GLN A 2 -5.20 8.49 3.91
C GLN A 2 -4.04 8.76 2.95
N THR A 3 -3.32 9.89 3.09
CA THR A 3 -2.25 10.30 2.17
C THR A 3 -0.99 10.75 2.93
N ALA A 4 0.23 10.30 2.56
CA ALA A 4 1.51 10.72 3.18
C ALA A 4 2.68 10.86 2.18
N THR A 5 3.81 11.50 2.56
CA THR A 5 4.98 11.77 1.68
C THR A 5 6.33 11.92 2.44
N TYR A 6 7.44 11.54 1.78
CA TYR A 6 8.88 11.54 2.14
C TYR A 6 9.24 11.02 3.56
N GLY A 7 9.25 9.70 3.74
CA GLY A 7 9.68 8.91 4.92
C GLY A 7 8.57 8.03 5.52
N SER A 8 7.64 7.51 4.73
CA SER A 8 6.26 7.27 5.22
C SER A 8 5.96 5.87 5.79
N THR A 9 4.97 5.79 6.69
CA THR A 9 4.27 4.54 7.07
C THR A 9 2.78 4.84 7.25
N LEU A 10 1.90 4.11 6.57
CA LEU A 10 0.44 4.20 6.77
C LEU A 10 -0.11 2.83 7.16
N SER A 11 -1.04 2.81 8.10
CA SER A 11 -1.80 1.60 8.43
C SER A 11 -3.29 1.87 8.23
N GLY A 12 -3.96 0.99 7.49
CA GLY A 12 -5.40 1.00 7.30
C GLY A 12 -6.00 -0.36 7.63
N ASP A 13 -7.28 -0.35 7.97
CA ASP A 13 -8.07 -1.57 8.17
C ASP A 13 -8.59 -2.09 6.82
N ASN A 14 -9.52 -3.05 6.82
CA ASN A 14 -10.16 -3.55 5.60
C ASN A 14 -10.90 -2.44 4.85
N HIS A 15 -10.91 -2.49 3.51
CA HIS A 15 -11.51 -1.46 2.64
C HIS A 15 -10.89 -0.07 2.80
N SER A 16 -9.58 -0.01 3.09
CA SER A 16 -8.89 1.27 3.21
C SER A 16 -8.29 1.71 1.88
N ARG A 17 -8.27 3.02 1.64
CA ARG A 17 -7.53 3.63 0.53
C ARG A 17 -6.36 4.46 1.06
N LEU A 18 -5.13 4.01 0.79
CA LEU A 18 -3.88 4.59 1.27
C LEU A 18 -3.07 5.12 0.08
N ILE A 19 -2.49 6.31 0.20
CA ILE A 19 -1.68 6.93 -0.85
C ILE A 19 -0.38 7.45 -0.23
N ALA A 20 0.75 6.74 -0.33
CA ALA A 20 2.03 7.21 0.23
C ALA A 20 3.05 7.64 -0.84
N GLY A 21 4.17 8.26 -0.46
CA GLY A 21 5.23 8.70 -1.37
C GLY A 21 6.59 8.87 -0.68
N TYR A 22 7.69 8.76 -1.44
CA TYR A 22 9.12 8.72 -1.05
C TYR A 22 9.45 8.04 0.31
N GLY A 23 10.04 6.84 0.36
CA GLY A 23 10.45 6.11 1.58
C GLY A 23 9.32 5.39 2.34
N SER A 24 8.31 4.84 1.67
CA SER A 24 7.05 4.45 2.33
C SER A 24 6.94 2.99 2.82
N ASN A 25 6.01 2.73 3.74
CA ASN A 25 5.60 1.41 4.19
C ASN A 25 4.09 1.42 4.47
N GLU A 26 3.27 0.87 3.58
CA GLU A 26 1.81 0.84 3.77
C GLU A 26 1.36 -0.55 4.21
N THR A 27 0.49 -0.61 5.21
CA THR A 27 -0.15 -1.85 5.64
C THR A 27 -1.65 -1.66 5.60
N ALA A 28 -2.37 -2.49 4.86
CA ALA A 28 -3.82 -2.46 4.82
C ALA A 28 -4.44 -3.85 4.96
N GLY A 29 -5.69 -3.90 5.42
CA GLY A 29 -6.48 -5.13 5.45
C GLY A 29 -6.95 -5.58 4.06
N ASN A 30 -7.86 -6.54 4.01
CA ASN A 30 -8.44 -7.06 2.77
C ASN A 30 -9.24 -5.98 2.02
N HIS A 31 -9.39 -6.15 0.70
CA HIS A 31 -10.14 -5.25 -0.18
C HIS A 31 -9.66 -3.79 -0.14
N SER A 32 -8.36 -3.56 0.02
CA SER A 32 -7.80 -2.22 0.15
C SER A 32 -7.15 -1.72 -1.13
N ASP A 33 -7.17 -0.41 -1.33
CA ASP A 33 -6.49 0.29 -2.43
C ASP A 33 -5.24 0.98 -1.89
N LEU A 34 -4.04 0.54 -2.28
CA LEU A 34 -2.79 1.20 -1.89
C LEU A 34 -2.13 1.80 -3.13
N ILE A 35 -1.75 3.08 -3.04
CA ILE A 35 -1.09 3.83 -4.11
C ILE A 35 0.20 4.43 -3.56
N ALA A 36 1.32 3.76 -3.76
CA ALA A 36 2.60 4.13 -3.18
C ALA A 36 3.55 4.79 -4.19
N GLY A 37 4.20 5.89 -3.80
CA GLY A 37 5.26 6.58 -4.55
C GLY A 37 6.66 6.05 -4.21
N TYR A 38 7.73 6.81 -4.44
CA TYR A 38 9.11 6.28 -4.37
C TYR A 38 9.50 5.62 -3.03
N GLY A 39 10.36 4.59 -3.02
CA GLY A 39 10.90 3.93 -1.81
C GLY A 39 9.92 3.08 -0.98
N SER A 40 8.86 2.53 -1.58
CA SER A 40 7.70 2.03 -0.82
C SER A 40 7.57 0.50 -0.69
N THR A 41 7.22 0.00 0.50
CA THR A 41 6.85 -1.40 0.76
C THR A 41 5.36 -1.46 1.10
N GLY A 42 4.55 -2.15 0.29
CA GLY A 42 3.12 -2.23 0.50
C GLY A 42 2.69 -3.64 0.90
N THR A 43 2.04 -3.78 2.06
CA THR A 43 1.40 -5.01 2.52
C THR A 43 -0.11 -4.82 2.50
N ALA A 44 -0.84 -5.63 1.75
CA ALA A 44 -2.30 -5.61 1.74
C ALA A 44 -2.87 -7.02 1.95
N GLY A 45 -4.09 -7.09 2.49
CA GLY A 45 -4.83 -8.34 2.62
C GLY A 45 -5.36 -8.86 1.28
N SER A 46 -6.12 -9.96 1.28
CA SER A 46 -6.73 -10.57 0.09
C SER A 46 -7.60 -9.58 -0.70
N ASP A 47 -7.70 -9.79 -2.02
CA ASP A 47 -8.51 -8.98 -2.94
C ASP A 47 -8.16 -7.48 -2.93
N SER A 48 -6.92 -7.13 -2.62
CA SER A 48 -6.47 -5.74 -2.59
C SER A 48 -5.82 -5.32 -3.91
N SER A 49 -5.87 -4.01 -4.20
CA SER A 49 -5.24 -3.40 -5.37
C SER A 49 -4.04 -2.55 -4.92
N LEU A 50 -2.83 -2.94 -5.34
CA LEU A 50 -1.57 -2.35 -4.87
C LEU A 50 -0.77 -1.73 -6.03
N VAL A 51 -0.86 -0.41 -6.18
CA VAL A 51 -0.15 0.36 -7.20
C VAL A 51 1.06 1.04 -6.57
N ALA A 52 2.25 0.43 -6.67
CA ALA A 52 3.47 0.97 -6.09
C ALA A 52 4.48 1.47 -7.14
N GLY A 53 5.17 2.57 -6.83
CA GLY A 53 6.16 3.23 -7.68
C GLY A 53 7.57 2.64 -7.58
N TYR A 54 8.57 3.29 -8.18
CA TYR A 54 9.94 2.78 -8.30
C TYR A 54 10.57 2.33 -6.96
N GLY A 55 11.12 1.10 -6.95
CA GLY A 55 11.80 0.49 -5.80
C GLY A 55 10.90 -0.34 -4.87
N SER A 56 9.69 -0.69 -5.30
CA SER A 56 8.67 -1.26 -4.41
C SER A 56 8.67 -2.78 -4.27
N THR A 57 8.45 -3.26 -3.03
CA THR A 57 8.08 -4.65 -2.73
C THR A 57 6.59 -4.71 -2.42
N LYS A 58 5.85 -5.58 -3.11
CA LYS A 58 4.42 -5.77 -2.91
C LYS A 58 4.19 -7.14 -2.27
N THR A 59 3.53 -7.14 -1.12
CA THR A 59 3.06 -8.35 -0.46
C THR A 59 1.55 -8.23 -0.34
N ALA A 60 0.83 -8.99 -1.14
CA ALA A 60 -0.62 -8.92 -1.14
C ALA A 60 -1.16 -10.34 -0.88
N GLY A 61 -2.15 -10.47 0.02
CA GLY A 61 -2.72 -11.75 0.43
C GLY A 61 -3.28 -12.55 -0.75
N GLY A 62 -3.44 -13.87 -0.61
CA GLY A 62 -3.52 -14.91 -1.66
C GLY A 62 -4.37 -14.73 -2.92
N ASP A 63 -5.17 -13.69 -3.05
CA ASP A 63 -6.02 -13.39 -4.22
C ASP A 63 -5.86 -11.94 -4.74
N SER A 64 -4.78 -11.27 -4.34
CA SER A 64 -4.59 -9.85 -4.66
C SER A 64 -4.05 -9.64 -6.08
N ALA A 65 -4.53 -8.57 -6.71
CA ALA A 65 -4.04 -8.13 -8.02
C ALA A 65 -2.77 -7.28 -7.84
N LEU A 66 -1.63 -7.78 -8.35
CA LEU A 66 -0.35 -7.05 -8.37
C LEU A 66 -0.22 -6.17 -9.60
#